data_AF-A0A6N3X6S4-F1
#
_entry.id   AF-A0A6N3X6S4-F1
#
_cell.length_a   1.000
_cell.length_b   1.000
_cell.length_c   1.000
_cell.angle_alpha   90.00
_cell.angle_beta   90.00
_cell.angle_gamma   90.00
#
_symmetry.space_group_name_H-M   'P 1'
#
loop_
_entity.id
_entity.type
_entity.pdbx_description
1 polymer ?
#
loop_
_entity_poly.entity_id
_entity_poly.type
_entity_poly.pdbx_seq_one_letter_code
_entity_poly.pdbx_strand_id
1 'polypeptide(L)'
;MLAAYRQAAAERHALGIPPLPLNATQTQALTALLQDPPAGEEVVLLDLLRERIPPGVDEAAYVKAAWLSAVATGAVTSPLVSPLDATQLLGTMVGGYNVAALLELLESPHQAVAACAATGLSGTLLVYDAYNDLLERAATNPLARRVVDSWAAGEWFTRQPPLPQELTVTVFKVVGETNTDDLSPATHATTRPDIPLHALVMLEQRDPQALATIAHLKERGHPVAYVGDVVGTGSSRKSAINSLLWHIGQPIPHVPNKHRGGVILGGKIAPIFFNTAEDSGALPLECDVSQLSTGDVITIRPWEGTII
;
A
#
# COMPACT_ATOMS: atom_id res chain seq x y z
N MET A 1 -25.58 -5.62 1.58
CA MET A 1 -24.11 -5.58 1.38
C MET A 1 -23.37 -6.20 2.57
N LEU A 2 -23.50 -5.66 3.80
CA LEU A 2 -22.70 -6.09 4.96
C LEU A 2 -22.75 -7.60 5.26
N ALA A 3 -23.93 -8.22 5.27
CA ALA A 3 -24.05 -9.66 5.54
C ALA A 3 -23.27 -10.52 4.53
N ALA A 4 -23.42 -10.23 3.23
CA ALA A 4 -22.67 -10.92 2.18
C ALA A 4 -21.16 -10.66 2.27
N TYR A 5 -20.75 -9.42 2.58
CA TYR A 5 -19.34 -9.10 2.80
C TYR A 5 -18.75 -9.89 3.97
N ARG A 6 -19.46 -9.98 5.10
CA ARG A 6 -19.04 -10.74 6.28
C ARG A 6 -18.91 -12.24 6.00
N GLN A 7 -19.84 -12.80 5.23
CA GLN A 7 -19.77 -14.20 4.83
C GLN A 7 -18.53 -14.46 3.97
N ALA A 8 -18.30 -13.65 2.92
CA ALA A 8 -17.10 -13.76 2.09
C ALA A 8 -15.80 -13.51 2.88
N ALA A 9 -15.83 -12.61 3.86
CA ALA A 9 -14.70 -12.36 4.75
C ALA A 9 -14.39 -13.57 5.63
N ALA A 10 -15.40 -14.25 6.17
CA ALA A 10 -15.22 -15.43 7.01
C ALA A 10 -14.51 -16.57 6.27
N GLU A 11 -14.87 -16.81 5.00
CA GLU A 11 -14.21 -17.81 4.15
C GLU A 11 -12.71 -17.51 3.98
N ARG A 12 -12.33 -16.24 3.86
CA ARG A 12 -10.94 -15.81 3.70
C ARG A 12 -10.17 -15.80 5.01
N HIS A 13 -10.81 -15.39 6.10
CA HIS A 13 -10.22 -15.47 7.43
C HIS A 13 -9.90 -16.92 7.83
N ALA A 14 -10.68 -17.91 7.37
CA ALA A 14 -10.37 -19.33 7.56
C ALA A 14 -9.06 -19.76 6.86
N LEU A 15 -8.61 -19.00 5.85
CA LEU A 15 -7.31 -19.18 5.18
C LEU A 15 -6.21 -18.29 5.77
N GLY A 16 -6.50 -17.49 6.80
CA GLY A 16 -5.56 -16.54 7.41
C GLY A 16 -5.28 -15.29 6.57
N ILE A 17 -6.14 -14.94 5.61
CA ILE A 17 -5.95 -13.78 4.71
C ILE A 17 -7.12 -12.78 4.84
N PRO A 18 -6.90 -11.47 4.58
CA PRO A 18 -7.96 -10.47 4.66
C PRO A 18 -9.01 -10.65 3.57
N PRO A 19 -10.20 -10.03 3.72
CA PRO A 19 -11.21 -9.98 2.68
C PRO A 19 -10.68 -9.31 1.40
N LEU A 20 -11.34 -9.58 0.28
CA LEU A 20 -11.10 -8.85 -0.96
C LEU A 20 -11.45 -7.36 -0.79
N PRO A 21 -10.79 -6.45 -1.53
CA PRO A 21 -11.20 -5.06 -1.63
C PRO A 21 -12.65 -4.97 -2.16
N LEU A 22 -13.35 -3.91 -1.79
CA LEU A 22 -14.69 -3.64 -2.30
C LEU A 22 -14.64 -3.33 -3.79
N ASN A 23 -15.55 -3.93 -4.54
CA ASN A 23 -15.80 -3.54 -5.92
C ASN A 23 -16.74 -2.31 -6.00
N ALA A 24 -17.01 -1.82 -7.21
CA ALA A 24 -17.86 -0.66 -7.43
C ALA A 24 -19.28 -0.82 -6.87
N THR A 25 -19.93 -1.98 -7.07
CA THR A 25 -21.28 -2.25 -6.55
C THR A 25 -21.34 -2.26 -5.03
N GLN A 26 -20.36 -2.90 -4.38
CA GLN A 26 -20.24 -2.91 -2.92
C GLN A 26 -19.95 -1.51 -2.38
N THR A 27 -19.11 -0.74 -3.06
CA THR A 27 -18.80 0.66 -2.71
C THR A 27 -20.03 1.53 -2.84
N GLN A 28 -20.82 1.39 -3.91
CA GLN A 28 -22.10 2.11 -4.05
C GLN A 28 -23.10 1.77 -2.94
N ALA A 29 -23.16 0.50 -2.53
CA ALA A 29 -23.99 0.11 -1.40
C ALA A 29 -23.45 0.64 -0.07
N LEU A 30 -22.12 0.73 0.09
CA LEU A 30 -21.49 1.34 1.26
C LEU A 30 -21.84 2.82 1.37
N THR A 31 -21.78 3.59 0.28
CA THR A 31 -22.08 5.02 0.31
C THR A 31 -23.53 5.32 0.65
N ALA A 32 -24.47 4.43 0.31
CA ALA A 32 -25.85 4.52 0.77
C ALA A 32 -25.96 4.26 2.30
N LEU A 33 -25.28 3.22 2.81
CA LEU A 33 -25.24 2.93 4.24
C LEU A 33 -24.55 4.04 5.04
N LEU A 34 -23.57 4.73 4.47
CA LEU A 34 -22.92 5.87 5.13
C LEU A 34 -23.85 7.09 5.26
N GLN A 35 -24.91 7.20 4.46
CA GLN A 35 -25.91 8.28 4.57
C GLN A 35 -26.98 7.96 5.61
N ASP A 36 -27.32 6.68 5.77
CA ASP A 36 -28.28 6.17 6.75
C ASP A 36 -27.71 4.92 7.45
N PRO A 37 -26.79 5.09 8.42
CA PRO A 37 -26.07 3.99 9.02
C PRO A 37 -26.96 3.16 9.95
N PRO A 38 -26.98 1.83 9.81
CA PRO A 38 -27.59 0.98 10.82
C PRO A 38 -26.87 1.15 12.16
N ALA A 39 -27.64 1.15 13.26
CA ALA A 39 -27.09 1.31 14.60
C ALA A 39 -26.05 0.23 14.92
N GLY A 40 -24.88 0.64 15.42
CA GLY A 40 -23.80 -0.26 15.80
C GLY A 40 -22.87 -0.68 14.66
N GLU A 41 -23.11 -0.21 13.43
CA GLU A 41 -22.28 -0.50 12.25
C GLU A 41 -21.28 0.61 11.90
N GLU A 42 -21.27 1.71 12.66
CA GLU A 42 -20.57 2.95 12.31
C GLU A 42 -19.07 2.75 12.11
N VAL A 43 -18.43 2.01 13.02
CA VAL A 43 -16.99 1.70 12.97
C VAL A 43 -16.66 0.85 11.74
N VAL A 44 -17.49 -0.15 11.43
CA VAL A 44 -17.28 -1.05 10.31
C VAL A 44 -17.43 -0.28 8.99
N LEU A 45 -18.46 0.56 8.86
CA LEU A 45 -18.67 1.36 7.65
C LEU A 45 -17.50 2.31 7.39
N LEU A 46 -16.97 2.96 8.44
CA LEU A 46 -15.81 3.84 8.32
C LEU A 46 -14.53 3.07 7.97
N ASP A 47 -14.30 1.89 8.54
CA ASP A 47 -13.16 1.02 8.18
C ASP A 47 -13.23 0.59 6.71
N LEU A 48 -14.40 0.15 6.24
CA LEU A 48 -14.62 -0.22 4.85
C LEU A 48 -14.31 0.94 3.89
N LEU A 49 -14.77 2.15 4.22
CA LEU A 49 -14.54 3.35 3.43
C LEU A 49 -13.04 3.72 3.38
N ARG A 50 -12.37 3.66 4.53
CA ARG A 50 -10.97 4.09 4.70
C ARG A 50 -9.99 3.10 4.09
N GLU A 51 -10.18 1.82 4.35
CA GLU A 51 -9.13 0.82 4.18
C GLU A 51 -9.44 -0.26 3.13
N ARG A 52 -10.68 -0.41 2.68
CA ARG A 52 -11.07 -1.56 1.83
C ARG A 52 -11.42 -1.21 0.38
N ILE A 53 -11.28 0.04 -0.04
CA ILE A 53 -11.52 0.45 -1.44
C ILE A 53 -10.19 0.70 -2.14
N PRO A 54 -9.92 0.09 -3.32
CA PRO A 54 -8.71 0.37 -4.09
C PRO A 54 -8.54 1.87 -4.40
N PRO A 55 -7.29 2.40 -4.43
CA PRO A 55 -7.02 3.77 -4.84
C PRO A 55 -6.94 3.90 -6.38
N GLY A 56 -6.61 5.10 -6.88
CA GLY A 56 -6.30 5.29 -8.29
C GLY A 56 -7.54 5.41 -9.18
N VAL A 57 -7.51 4.68 -10.30
CA VAL A 57 -8.54 4.71 -11.35
C VAL A 57 -9.41 3.44 -11.39
N ASP A 58 -9.45 2.70 -10.28
CA ASP A 58 -10.37 1.57 -10.13
C ASP A 58 -11.83 2.04 -10.13
N GLU A 59 -12.75 1.22 -10.60
CA GLU A 59 -14.19 1.56 -10.65
C GLU A 59 -14.76 1.83 -9.24
N ALA A 60 -14.29 1.14 -8.21
CA ALA A 60 -14.66 1.42 -6.82
C ALA A 60 -14.07 2.75 -6.33
N ALA A 61 -12.86 3.10 -6.76
CA ALA A 61 -12.25 4.39 -6.49
C ALA A 61 -13.05 5.54 -7.11
N TYR A 62 -13.59 5.36 -8.32
CA TYR A 62 -14.48 6.33 -8.95
C TYR A 62 -15.70 6.63 -8.08
N VAL A 63 -16.41 5.57 -7.63
CA VAL A 63 -17.59 5.71 -6.78
C VAL A 63 -17.24 6.40 -5.45
N LYS A 64 -16.10 6.00 -4.84
CA LYS A 64 -15.61 6.63 -3.60
C LYS A 64 -15.30 8.11 -3.79
N ALA A 65 -14.53 8.47 -4.82
CA ALA A 65 -14.14 9.86 -5.08
C ALA A 65 -15.36 10.75 -5.35
N ALA A 66 -16.30 10.27 -6.17
CA ALA A 66 -17.53 10.99 -6.48
C ALA A 66 -18.38 11.24 -5.22
N TRP A 67 -18.56 10.22 -4.38
CA TRP A 67 -19.32 10.36 -3.14
C TRP A 67 -18.62 11.28 -2.12
N LEU A 68 -17.31 11.13 -1.92
CA LEU A 68 -16.55 12.00 -1.02
C LEU A 68 -16.59 13.46 -1.50
N SER A 69 -16.51 13.71 -2.80
CA SER A 69 -16.66 15.06 -3.35
C SER A 69 -18.06 15.63 -3.07
N ALA A 70 -19.11 14.84 -3.26
CA ALA A 70 -20.48 15.24 -2.95
C ALA A 70 -20.68 15.55 -1.45
N VAL A 71 -20.04 14.80 -0.56
CA VAL A 71 -20.05 15.08 0.89
C VAL A 71 -19.25 16.35 1.21
N ALA A 72 -18.06 16.52 0.62
CA ALA A 72 -17.20 17.68 0.84
C ALA A 72 -17.83 19.00 0.37
N THR A 73 -18.66 18.95 -0.67
CA THR A 73 -19.41 20.10 -1.23
C THR A 73 -20.79 20.29 -0.59
N GLY A 74 -21.25 19.36 0.24
CA GLY A 74 -22.56 19.40 0.87
C GLY A 74 -23.73 19.00 -0.04
N ALA A 75 -23.47 18.48 -1.25
CA ALA A 75 -24.49 17.93 -2.14
C ALA A 75 -25.13 16.65 -1.58
N VAL A 76 -24.39 15.90 -0.77
CA VAL A 76 -24.85 14.74 -0.01
C VAL A 76 -24.41 14.91 1.45
N THR A 77 -25.17 14.35 2.39
CA THR A 77 -24.82 14.40 3.81
C THR A 77 -24.66 12.99 4.39
N SER A 78 -23.81 12.86 5.38
CA SER A 78 -23.60 11.63 6.15
C SER A 78 -23.47 11.99 7.63
N PRO A 79 -24.12 11.25 8.54
CA PRO A 79 -23.91 11.43 9.98
C PRO A 79 -22.52 10.96 10.44
N LEU A 80 -21.78 10.20 9.61
CA LEU A 80 -20.47 9.61 9.97
C LEU A 80 -19.28 10.30 9.31
N VAL A 81 -19.49 11.03 8.22
CA VAL A 81 -18.42 11.65 7.43
C VAL A 81 -18.75 13.12 7.23
N SER A 82 -18.00 13.99 7.90
CA SER A 82 -18.12 15.44 7.69
C SER A 82 -17.50 15.87 6.36
N PRO A 83 -17.79 17.09 5.86
CA PRO A 83 -17.11 17.63 4.68
C PRO A 83 -15.58 17.65 4.82
N LEU A 84 -15.06 17.89 6.03
CA LEU A 84 -13.64 17.86 6.32
C LEU A 84 -13.07 16.43 6.24
N ASP A 85 -13.73 15.45 6.85
CA ASP A 85 -13.32 14.04 6.78
C ASP A 85 -13.32 13.54 5.33
N ALA A 86 -14.33 13.93 4.55
CA ALA A 86 -14.43 13.56 3.15
C ALA A 86 -13.25 14.13 2.34
N THR A 87 -12.88 15.39 2.60
CA THR A 87 -11.72 16.03 1.97
C THR A 87 -10.40 15.37 2.38
N GLN A 88 -10.26 14.97 3.65
CA GLN A 88 -9.08 14.22 4.11
C GLN A 88 -8.97 12.87 3.40
N LEU A 89 -10.07 12.14 3.26
CA LEU A 89 -10.11 10.84 2.58
C LEU A 89 -9.84 10.94 1.09
N LEU A 90 -10.26 12.02 0.41
CA LEU A 90 -9.84 12.28 -0.97
C LEU A 90 -8.32 12.39 -1.07
N GLY A 91 -7.66 12.98 -0.07
CA GLY A 91 -6.19 13.07 0.00
C GLY A 91 -5.47 11.72 0.12
N THR A 92 -6.15 10.63 0.48
CA THR A 92 -5.50 9.31 0.67
C THR A 92 -5.61 8.40 -0.56
N MET A 93 -6.32 8.81 -1.61
CA MET A 93 -6.63 7.95 -2.76
C MET A 93 -5.49 7.83 -3.79
N VAL A 94 -4.27 8.27 -3.43
CA VAL A 94 -3.01 8.19 -4.20
C VAL A 94 -2.97 9.08 -5.47
N GLY A 95 -4.07 9.15 -6.22
CA GLY A 95 -4.22 9.91 -7.46
C GLY A 95 -5.39 9.38 -8.29
N GLY A 96 -5.62 9.96 -9.48
CA GLY A 96 -6.75 9.62 -10.33
C GLY A 96 -7.99 10.46 -10.01
N TYR A 97 -9.13 9.82 -9.75
CA TYR A 97 -10.43 10.51 -9.63
C TYR A 97 -10.53 11.52 -8.48
N ASN A 98 -9.68 11.41 -7.45
CA ASN A 98 -9.63 12.33 -6.33
C ASN A 98 -8.98 13.69 -6.68
N VAL A 99 -8.11 13.75 -7.69
CA VAL A 99 -7.33 14.96 -8.00
C VAL A 99 -8.23 16.12 -8.43
N ALA A 100 -9.15 15.86 -9.36
CA ALA A 100 -10.10 16.86 -9.83
C ALA A 100 -10.98 17.37 -8.68
N ALA A 101 -11.49 16.46 -7.83
CA ALA A 101 -12.27 16.82 -6.66
C ALA A 101 -11.48 17.72 -5.68
N LEU A 102 -10.23 17.38 -5.39
CA LEU A 102 -9.38 18.21 -4.52
C LEU A 102 -9.09 19.59 -5.12
N LEU A 103 -8.90 19.68 -6.45
CA LEU A 103 -8.72 20.97 -7.13
C LEU A 103 -9.97 21.85 -6.99
N GLU A 104 -11.15 21.30 -7.23
CA GLU A 104 -12.42 22.03 -7.02
C GLU A 104 -12.57 22.51 -5.58
N LEU A 105 -12.21 21.67 -4.61
CA LEU A 105 -12.31 22.01 -3.18
C LEU A 105 -11.35 23.13 -2.75
N LEU A 106 -10.32 23.48 -3.53
CA LEU A 106 -9.49 24.69 -3.27
C LEU A 106 -10.30 25.98 -3.30
N GLU A 107 -11.43 25.99 -4.00
CA GLU A 107 -12.36 27.13 -4.11
C GLU A 107 -13.53 27.02 -3.12
N SER A 108 -13.49 26.06 -2.19
CA SER A 108 -14.57 25.87 -1.22
C SER A 108 -14.77 27.13 -0.36
N PRO A 109 -16.01 27.58 -0.12
CA PRO A 109 -16.29 28.69 0.79
C PRO A 109 -15.95 28.35 2.25
N HIS A 110 -15.79 27.07 2.57
CA HIS A 110 -15.37 26.60 3.88
C HIS A 110 -13.84 26.53 3.97
N GLN A 111 -13.23 27.52 4.63
CA GLN A 111 -11.77 27.66 4.70
C GLN A 111 -11.04 26.39 5.19
N ALA A 112 -11.62 25.65 6.14
CA ALA A 112 -11.04 24.39 6.63
C ALA A 112 -11.00 23.29 5.55
N VAL A 113 -12.05 23.18 4.73
CA VAL A 113 -12.12 22.24 3.60
C VAL A 113 -11.10 22.64 2.53
N ALA A 114 -11.06 23.91 2.13
CA ALA A 114 -10.10 24.38 1.13
C ALA A 114 -8.64 24.18 1.58
N ALA A 115 -8.34 24.49 2.85
CA ALA A 115 -7.00 24.25 3.42
C ALA A 115 -6.65 22.76 3.51
N CYS A 116 -7.63 21.90 3.78
CA CYS A 116 -7.45 20.45 3.76
C CYS A 116 -7.17 19.93 2.34
N ALA A 117 -7.90 20.44 1.34
CA ALA A 117 -7.72 20.06 -0.05
C ALA A 117 -6.31 20.38 -0.56
N ALA A 118 -5.82 21.58 -0.25
CA ALA A 118 -4.43 21.95 -0.53
C ALA A 118 -3.42 21.05 0.21
N THR A 119 -3.69 20.63 1.44
CA THR A 119 -2.82 19.68 2.16
C THR A 119 -2.78 18.31 1.46
N GLY A 120 -3.93 17.81 1.00
CA GLY A 120 -4.02 16.57 0.23
C GLY A 120 -3.28 16.65 -1.11
N LEU A 121 -3.44 17.75 -1.86
CA LEU A 121 -2.72 17.96 -3.13
C LEU A 121 -1.22 18.09 -2.92
N SER A 122 -0.75 18.78 -1.87
CA SER A 122 0.67 18.88 -1.52
C SER A 122 1.36 17.53 -1.29
N GLY A 123 0.62 16.48 -0.95
CA GLY A 123 1.12 15.10 -0.81
C GLY A 123 0.88 14.20 -2.02
N THR A 124 0.10 14.64 -3.00
CA THR A 124 -0.27 13.82 -4.17
C THR A 124 0.79 13.92 -5.26
N LEU A 125 1.36 12.79 -5.67
CA LEU A 125 2.36 12.73 -6.74
C LEU A 125 1.74 12.50 -8.13
N LEU A 126 0.66 11.75 -8.19
CA LEU A 126 0.02 11.33 -9.44
C LEU A 126 -1.00 12.38 -9.92
N VAL A 127 -0.54 13.61 -10.11
CA VAL A 127 -1.38 14.75 -10.57
C VAL A 127 -1.38 14.96 -12.08
N TYR A 128 -0.36 14.46 -12.79
CA TYR A 128 -0.23 14.53 -14.25
C TYR A 128 -0.58 15.91 -14.81
N ASP A 129 -1.43 16.00 -15.84
CA ASP A 129 -1.79 17.25 -16.51
C ASP A 129 -2.56 18.23 -15.61
N ALA A 130 -3.16 17.76 -14.52
CA ALA A 130 -3.83 18.60 -13.53
C ALA A 130 -2.85 19.56 -12.81
N TYR A 131 -1.53 19.32 -12.96
CA TYR A 131 -0.49 20.28 -12.63
C TYR A 131 -0.69 21.64 -13.32
N ASN A 132 -1.09 21.66 -14.59
CA ASN A 132 -1.28 22.90 -15.35
C ASN A 132 -2.47 23.70 -14.77
N ASP A 133 -3.59 23.04 -14.50
CA ASP A 133 -4.75 23.65 -13.84
C ASP A 133 -4.39 24.28 -12.49
N LEU A 134 -3.53 23.60 -11.71
CA LEU A 134 -3.08 24.13 -10.43
C LEU A 134 -2.18 25.36 -10.61
N LEU A 135 -1.26 25.35 -11.59
CA LEU A 135 -0.41 26.51 -11.89
C LEU A 135 -1.22 27.74 -12.29
N GLU A 136 -2.23 27.55 -13.13
CA GLU A 136 -3.12 28.65 -13.54
C GLU A 136 -3.87 29.22 -12.33
N ARG A 137 -4.41 28.36 -11.47
CA ARG A 137 -5.09 28.78 -10.23
C ARG A 137 -4.14 29.45 -9.24
N ALA A 138 -2.87 29.04 -9.18
CA ALA A 138 -1.88 29.62 -8.27
C ALA A 138 -1.59 31.11 -8.55
N ALA A 139 -1.98 31.64 -9.72
CA ALA A 139 -1.90 33.07 -10.02
C ALA A 139 -2.85 33.91 -9.15
N THR A 140 -3.96 33.35 -8.69
CA THR A 140 -5.03 34.08 -7.98
C THR A 140 -5.46 33.43 -6.66
N ASN A 141 -5.27 32.12 -6.49
CA ASN A 141 -5.63 31.36 -5.30
C ASN A 141 -4.39 31.09 -4.42
N PRO A 142 -4.30 31.66 -3.21
CA PRO A 142 -3.18 31.45 -2.29
C PRO A 142 -2.98 29.98 -1.86
N LEU A 143 -4.06 29.20 -1.80
CA LEU A 143 -3.98 27.78 -1.46
C LEU A 143 -3.40 26.96 -2.62
N ALA A 144 -3.80 27.26 -3.87
CA ALA A 144 -3.17 26.66 -5.05
C ALA A 144 -1.68 27.01 -5.10
N ARG A 145 -1.33 28.28 -4.82
CA ARG A 145 0.07 28.72 -4.73
C ARG A 145 0.85 27.94 -3.66
N ARG A 146 0.26 27.72 -2.48
CA ARG A 146 0.86 26.91 -1.42
C ARG A 146 1.16 25.47 -1.88
N VAL A 147 0.28 24.87 -2.68
CA VAL A 147 0.52 23.51 -3.22
C VAL A 147 1.73 23.51 -4.16
N VAL A 148 1.80 24.46 -5.09
CA VAL A 148 2.93 24.61 -6.03
C VAL A 148 4.24 24.83 -5.27
N ASP A 149 4.25 25.72 -4.29
CA ASP A 149 5.43 26.00 -3.47
C ASP A 149 5.87 24.76 -2.66
N SER A 150 4.90 23.99 -2.11
CA SER A 150 5.16 22.72 -1.40
C SER A 150 5.80 21.66 -2.30
N TRP A 151 5.34 21.55 -3.56
CA TRP A 151 5.93 20.65 -4.54
C TRP A 151 7.33 21.08 -4.94
N ALA A 152 7.54 22.38 -5.20
CA ALA A 152 8.85 22.94 -5.53
C ALA A 152 9.87 22.76 -4.39
N ALA A 153 9.42 22.84 -3.13
CA ALA A 153 10.24 22.58 -1.95
C ALA A 153 10.49 21.08 -1.68
N GLY A 154 9.88 20.17 -2.45
CA GLY A 154 10.04 18.73 -2.28
C GLY A 154 9.40 18.19 -0.99
N GLU A 155 8.38 18.85 -0.44
CA GLU A 155 7.80 18.47 0.86
C GLU A 155 7.13 17.09 0.84
N TRP A 156 6.68 16.61 -0.33
CA TRP A 156 6.20 15.25 -0.49
C TRP A 156 7.25 14.19 -0.16
N PHE A 157 8.54 14.52 -0.35
CA PHE A 157 9.69 13.67 -0.04
C PHE A 157 10.23 13.94 1.36
N THR A 158 10.51 15.21 1.68
CA THR A 158 11.21 15.57 2.94
C THR A 158 10.37 15.38 4.20
N ARG A 159 9.04 15.24 4.09
CA ARG A 159 8.16 14.85 5.21
C ARG A 159 8.16 13.35 5.50
N GLN A 160 8.68 12.52 4.60
CA GLN A 160 8.79 11.08 4.84
C GLN A 160 9.95 10.79 5.79
N PRO A 161 9.84 9.78 6.66
CA PRO A 161 10.97 9.33 7.47
C PRO A 161 12.15 8.94 6.56
N PRO A 162 13.39 9.37 6.86
CA PRO A 162 14.56 8.92 6.13
C PRO A 162 14.80 7.43 6.40
N LEU A 163 15.59 6.78 5.53
CA LEU A 163 16.08 5.43 5.77
C LEU A 163 16.85 5.39 7.11
N PRO A 164 16.51 4.50 8.05
CA PRO A 164 17.18 4.43 9.36
C PRO A 164 18.69 4.20 9.23
N GLN A 165 19.45 4.72 10.20
CA GLN A 165 20.89 4.47 10.30
C GLN A 165 21.18 3.01 10.65
N GLU A 166 20.30 2.37 11.41
CA GLU A 166 20.37 0.97 11.81
C GLU A 166 19.01 0.28 11.61
N LEU A 167 19.03 -0.93 11.07
CA LEU A 167 17.87 -1.80 10.89
C LEU A 167 18.19 -3.16 11.52
N THR A 168 17.51 -3.50 12.62
CA THR A 168 17.63 -4.84 13.20
C THR A 168 16.59 -5.77 12.58
N VAL A 169 17.03 -6.86 11.97
CA VAL A 169 16.17 -7.82 11.27
C VAL A 169 16.46 -9.25 11.69
N THR A 170 15.46 -10.12 11.60
CA THR A 170 15.63 -11.57 11.77
C THR A 170 15.75 -12.24 10.40
N VAL A 171 16.78 -13.06 10.21
CA VAL A 171 17.08 -13.72 8.94
C VAL A 171 16.11 -14.88 8.68
N PHE A 172 15.50 -14.89 7.50
CA PHE A 172 14.91 -16.08 6.88
C PHE A 172 15.74 -16.43 5.64
N LYS A 173 16.57 -17.47 5.73
CA LYS A 173 17.49 -17.85 4.66
C LYS A 173 16.98 -19.04 3.86
N VAL A 174 16.97 -18.89 2.53
CA VAL A 174 16.75 -19.96 1.57
C VAL A 174 18.08 -20.29 0.89
N VAL A 175 18.65 -21.44 1.23
CA VAL A 175 19.94 -21.90 0.69
C VAL A 175 19.83 -22.20 -0.81
N GLY A 176 20.86 -21.87 -1.57
CA GLY A 176 20.96 -22.05 -3.01
C GLY A 176 20.28 -20.95 -3.82
N GLU A 177 19.87 -21.30 -5.04
CA GLU A 177 19.18 -20.38 -5.95
C GLU A 177 17.68 -20.38 -5.70
N THR A 178 17.11 -19.20 -5.46
CA THR A 178 15.65 -18.96 -5.47
C THR A 178 15.22 -18.44 -6.83
N ASN A 179 14.41 -19.22 -7.54
CA ASN A 179 13.78 -18.82 -8.79
C ASN A 179 12.48 -18.05 -8.52
N THR A 180 12.06 -17.16 -9.43
CA THR A 180 10.76 -16.49 -9.29
C THR A 180 9.57 -17.45 -9.34
N ASP A 181 9.71 -18.65 -9.90
CA ASP A 181 8.70 -19.71 -9.80
C ASP A 181 8.57 -20.27 -8.38
N ASP A 182 9.66 -20.31 -7.60
CA ASP A 182 9.61 -20.73 -6.19
C ASP A 182 8.75 -19.75 -5.37
N LEU A 183 8.80 -18.45 -5.70
CA LEU A 183 8.05 -17.40 -4.99
C LEU A 183 6.63 -17.18 -5.55
N SER A 184 6.40 -17.58 -6.79
CA SER A 184 5.15 -17.37 -7.53
C SER A 184 4.97 -18.49 -8.57
N PRO A 185 4.55 -19.70 -8.15
CA PRO A 185 4.45 -20.86 -9.03
C PRO A 185 3.54 -20.62 -10.24
N ALA A 186 3.94 -21.12 -11.41
CA ALA A 186 3.15 -21.00 -12.63
C ALA A 186 1.79 -21.70 -12.56
N THR A 187 1.69 -22.79 -11.79
CA THR A 187 0.44 -23.54 -11.52
C THR A 187 -0.64 -22.67 -10.87
N HIS A 188 -0.24 -21.64 -10.13
CA HIS A 188 -1.12 -20.70 -9.43
C HIS A 188 -1.22 -19.35 -10.15
N ALA A 189 -0.93 -19.27 -11.45
CA ALA A 189 -0.91 -18.01 -12.19
C ALA A 189 -2.25 -17.23 -12.15
N THR A 190 -3.38 -17.93 -12.02
CA THR A 190 -4.72 -17.34 -11.96
C THR A 190 -4.99 -16.56 -10.68
N THR A 191 -4.28 -16.85 -9.59
CA THR A 191 -4.48 -16.16 -8.29
C THR A 191 -3.61 -14.92 -8.13
N ARG A 192 -2.66 -14.67 -9.03
CA ARG A 192 -1.69 -13.54 -8.96
C ARG A 192 -2.30 -12.15 -8.68
N PRO A 193 -3.48 -11.78 -9.20
CA PRO A 193 -4.10 -10.49 -8.87
C PRO A 193 -4.55 -10.37 -7.41
N ASP A 194 -4.85 -11.50 -6.74
CA ASP A 194 -5.19 -11.57 -5.32
C ASP A 194 -3.92 -11.86 -4.51
N ILE A 195 -3.17 -10.79 -4.20
CA ILE A 195 -1.85 -10.87 -3.53
C ILE A 195 -1.89 -11.75 -2.27
N PRO A 196 -2.80 -11.52 -1.29
CA PRO A 196 -2.84 -12.37 -0.09
C PRO A 196 -3.07 -13.85 -0.39
N LEU A 197 -3.94 -14.17 -1.34
CA LEU A 197 -4.22 -15.56 -1.72
C LEU A 197 -3.02 -16.19 -2.43
N HIS A 198 -2.41 -15.48 -3.37
CA HIS A 198 -1.25 -15.98 -4.11
C HIS A 198 -0.02 -16.12 -3.21
N ALA A 199 0.12 -15.30 -2.17
CA ALA A 199 1.22 -15.40 -1.22
C ALA A 199 1.18 -16.69 -0.39
N LEU A 200 0.03 -17.38 -0.28
CA LEU A 200 -0.07 -18.66 0.45
C LEU A 200 0.69 -19.81 -0.22
N VAL A 201 0.99 -19.70 -1.51
CA VAL A 201 1.72 -20.73 -2.28
C VAL A 201 3.20 -20.39 -2.46
N MET A 202 3.68 -19.31 -1.82
CA MET A 202 5.08 -18.93 -1.85
C MET A 202 5.96 -20.03 -1.22
N LEU A 203 6.95 -20.51 -1.96
CA LEU A 203 7.90 -21.57 -1.59
C LEU A 203 7.27 -22.97 -1.40
N GLU A 204 6.01 -23.20 -1.78
CA GLU A 204 5.29 -24.43 -1.43
C GLU A 204 5.98 -25.74 -1.86
N GLN A 205 6.65 -25.76 -3.02
CA GLN A 205 7.36 -26.93 -3.54
C GLN A 205 8.80 -27.02 -3.00
N ARG A 206 9.40 -25.87 -2.72
CA ARG A 206 10.81 -25.75 -2.33
C ARG A 206 11.00 -26.00 -0.84
N ASP A 207 10.16 -25.38 -0.03
CA ASP A 207 10.14 -25.48 1.43
C ASP A 207 8.70 -25.32 1.94
N PRO A 208 7.96 -26.43 2.11
CA PRO A 208 6.60 -26.41 2.62
C PRO A 208 6.43 -25.80 4.02
N GLN A 209 7.53 -25.62 4.78
CA GLN A 209 7.50 -25.01 6.12
C GLN A 209 7.93 -23.54 6.11
N ALA A 210 8.23 -22.96 4.94
CA ALA A 210 8.72 -21.59 4.82
C ALA A 210 7.78 -20.56 5.48
N LEU A 211 6.48 -20.63 5.18
CA LEU A 211 5.51 -19.67 5.72
C LEU A 211 5.34 -19.79 7.24
N ALA A 212 5.33 -21.02 7.76
CA ALA A 212 5.29 -21.27 9.20
C ALA A 212 6.56 -20.74 9.89
N THR A 213 7.72 -20.93 9.25
CA THR A 213 9.00 -20.41 9.74
C THR A 213 9.00 -18.89 9.77
N ILE A 214 8.57 -18.22 8.69
CA ILE A 214 8.46 -16.75 8.65
C ILE A 214 7.52 -16.25 9.76
N ALA A 215 6.38 -16.91 9.96
CA ALA A 215 5.44 -16.56 11.03
C ALA A 215 6.10 -16.66 12.41
N HIS A 216 6.83 -17.74 12.70
CA HIS A 216 7.55 -17.91 13.95
C HIS A 216 8.68 -16.88 14.13
N LEU A 217 9.41 -16.53 13.07
CA LEU A 217 10.48 -15.53 13.15
C LEU A 217 9.92 -14.13 13.50
N LYS A 218 8.71 -13.78 13.02
CA LYS A 218 8.05 -12.52 13.36
C LYS A 218 7.75 -12.38 14.86
N GLU A 219 7.56 -13.49 15.57
CA GLU A 219 7.31 -13.48 17.02
C GLU A 219 8.51 -12.95 17.82
N ARG A 220 9.71 -12.90 17.23
CA ARG A 220 10.92 -12.33 17.85
C ARG A 220 10.92 -10.80 17.93
N GLY A 221 9.94 -10.13 17.34
CA GLY A 221 9.76 -8.68 17.46
C GLY A 221 10.60 -7.82 16.51
N HIS A 222 11.36 -8.44 15.61
CA HIS A 222 12.08 -7.75 14.54
C HIS A 222 11.45 -8.05 13.16
N PRO A 223 11.51 -7.12 12.19
CA PRO A 223 11.18 -7.43 10.81
C PRO A 223 11.99 -8.61 10.28
N VAL A 224 11.37 -9.43 9.42
CA VAL A 224 12.07 -10.54 8.77
C VAL A 224 12.77 -10.05 7.50
N ALA A 225 14.03 -10.42 7.30
CA ALA A 225 14.75 -10.23 6.06
C ALA A 225 14.82 -11.54 5.28
N TYR A 226 14.55 -11.48 3.98
CA TYR A 226 14.74 -12.62 3.09
C TYR A 226 16.18 -12.70 2.65
N VAL A 227 16.81 -13.86 2.82
CA VAL A 227 18.23 -14.07 2.50
C VAL A 227 18.37 -15.25 1.56
N GLY A 228 19.16 -15.13 0.49
CA GLY A 228 19.47 -16.27 -0.38
C GLY A 228 20.83 -16.16 -1.05
N ASP A 229 21.41 -17.29 -1.47
CA ASP A 229 22.72 -17.28 -2.11
C ASP A 229 22.63 -16.68 -3.53
N VAL A 230 21.59 -17.05 -4.27
CA VAL A 230 21.19 -16.40 -5.54
C VAL A 230 19.68 -16.16 -5.50
N VAL A 231 19.22 -14.93 -5.74
CA VAL A 231 17.81 -14.54 -5.55
C VAL A 231 17.18 -14.00 -6.84
N GLY A 232 15.99 -14.49 -7.15
CA GLY A 232 15.09 -13.88 -8.13
C GLY A 232 15.40 -14.19 -9.58
N THR A 233 16.11 -15.29 -9.87
CA THR A 233 16.35 -15.74 -11.24
C THR A 233 15.06 -16.17 -11.95
N GLY A 234 15.12 -16.30 -13.28
CA GLY A 234 13.97 -16.72 -14.08
C GLY A 234 13.16 -15.54 -14.62
N SER A 235 11.88 -15.78 -14.87
CA SER A 235 11.03 -14.81 -15.58
C SER A 235 10.66 -13.60 -14.72
N SER A 236 10.46 -12.46 -15.39
CA SER A 236 9.90 -11.26 -14.76
C SER A 236 8.47 -11.50 -14.31
N ARG A 237 8.25 -11.58 -12.99
CA ARG A 237 6.94 -11.80 -12.39
C ARG A 237 6.80 -10.93 -11.15
N LYS A 238 6.06 -9.83 -11.26
CA LYS A 238 5.77 -8.94 -10.11
C LYS A 238 5.11 -9.70 -8.95
N SER A 239 4.36 -10.77 -9.23
CA SER A 239 3.75 -11.63 -8.21
C SER A 239 4.76 -12.26 -7.26
N ALA A 240 6.00 -12.56 -7.70
CA ALA A 240 7.05 -13.08 -6.81
C ALA A 240 7.42 -12.06 -5.72
N ILE A 241 7.64 -10.80 -6.10
CA ILE A 241 7.88 -9.71 -5.15
C ILE A 241 6.63 -9.44 -4.31
N ASN A 242 5.43 -9.43 -4.90
CA ASN A 242 4.20 -9.24 -4.14
C ASN A 242 4.01 -10.31 -3.05
N SER A 243 4.24 -11.59 -3.36
CA SER A 243 4.17 -12.70 -2.39
C SER A 243 5.21 -12.53 -1.29
N LEU A 244 6.45 -12.19 -1.66
CA LEU A 244 7.52 -11.97 -0.69
C LEU A 244 7.19 -10.81 0.25
N LEU A 245 6.84 -9.65 -0.30
CA LEU A 245 6.52 -8.45 0.49
C LEU A 245 5.22 -8.57 1.27
N TRP A 246 4.28 -9.41 0.85
CA TRP A 246 3.12 -9.75 1.69
C TRP A 246 3.56 -10.37 3.02
N HIS A 247 4.61 -11.19 2.99
CA HIS A 247 5.12 -11.86 4.18
C HIS A 247 6.15 -11.03 4.95
N ILE A 248 7.04 -10.28 4.32
CA ILE A 248 8.13 -9.56 5.02
C ILE A 248 8.00 -8.04 5.05
N GLY A 249 7.11 -7.49 4.22
CA GLY A 249 6.89 -6.06 4.09
C GLY A 249 5.86 -5.53 5.10
N GLN A 250 5.39 -4.32 4.83
CA GLN A 250 4.44 -3.59 5.67
C GLN A 250 3.21 -3.17 4.87
N PRO A 251 2.03 -3.12 5.51
CA PRO A 251 0.82 -2.59 4.88
C PRO A 251 1.01 -1.15 4.42
N ILE A 252 0.38 -0.83 3.29
CA ILE A 252 0.31 0.53 2.77
C ILE A 252 -1.01 1.14 3.28
N PRO A 253 -0.97 2.23 4.06
CA PRO A 253 -2.19 2.88 4.55
C PRO A 253 -3.15 3.20 3.40
N HIS A 254 -4.44 2.90 3.57
CA HIS A 254 -5.50 3.17 2.59
C HIS A 254 -5.37 2.43 1.23
N VAL A 255 -4.45 1.47 1.11
CA VAL A 255 -4.30 0.64 -0.09
C VAL A 255 -4.48 -0.83 0.31
N PRO A 256 -5.68 -1.41 0.11
CA PRO A 256 -5.98 -2.76 0.58
C PRO A 256 -5.09 -3.81 -0.10
N ASN A 257 -4.76 -4.85 0.67
CA ASN A 257 -4.18 -6.10 0.20
C ASN A 257 -2.86 -5.95 -0.57
N LYS A 258 -2.07 -4.92 -0.23
CA LYS A 258 -0.75 -4.69 -0.79
C LYS A 258 0.23 -4.27 0.30
N HIS A 259 1.46 -4.73 0.18
CA HIS A 259 2.55 -4.37 1.09
C HIS A 259 3.71 -3.73 0.30
N ARG A 260 4.55 -2.98 1.02
CA ARG A 260 5.79 -2.35 0.53
C ARG A 260 6.90 -2.55 1.55
N GLY A 261 8.12 -2.11 1.23
CA GLY A 261 9.24 -2.23 2.18
C GLY A 261 9.83 -3.63 2.16
N GLY A 262 10.44 -4.03 3.28
CA GLY A 262 11.12 -5.32 3.42
C GLY A 262 12.59 -5.25 3.00
N VAL A 263 13.38 -6.18 3.54
CA VAL A 263 14.82 -6.31 3.27
C VAL A 263 15.08 -7.62 2.55
N ILE A 264 15.86 -7.57 1.48
CA ILE A 264 16.23 -8.73 0.67
C ILE A 264 17.76 -8.75 0.56
N LEU A 265 18.42 -9.75 1.12
CA LEU A 265 19.87 -9.93 1.02
C LEU A 265 20.16 -11.08 0.06
N GLY A 266 21.06 -10.85 -0.89
CA GLY A 266 21.48 -11.87 -1.84
C GLY A 266 23.00 -11.93 -1.95
N GLY A 267 23.57 -13.13 -2.01
CA GLY A 267 24.94 -13.29 -2.54
C GLY A 267 25.02 -12.77 -3.98
N LYS A 268 23.94 -12.99 -4.73
CA LYS A 268 23.65 -12.39 -6.03
C LYS A 268 22.15 -12.21 -6.21
N ILE A 269 21.70 -11.10 -6.78
CA ILE A 269 20.29 -10.81 -7.06
C ILE A 269 20.13 -10.58 -8.57
N ALA A 270 19.15 -11.25 -9.19
CA ALA A 270 18.88 -11.06 -10.61
C ALA A 270 18.42 -9.61 -10.88
N PRO A 271 18.94 -8.91 -11.91
CA PRO A 271 18.69 -7.47 -12.11
C PRO A 271 17.21 -7.08 -12.21
N ILE A 272 16.39 -7.89 -12.87
CA ILE A 272 14.94 -7.62 -12.98
C ILE A 272 14.26 -7.71 -11.62
N PHE A 273 14.65 -8.69 -10.81
CA PHE A 273 14.12 -8.87 -9.46
C PHE A 273 14.56 -7.73 -8.54
N PHE A 274 15.83 -7.33 -8.63
CA PHE A 274 16.39 -6.18 -7.92
C PHE A 274 15.57 -4.90 -8.19
N ASN A 275 15.41 -4.51 -9.46
CA ASN A 275 14.63 -3.34 -9.83
C ASN A 275 13.17 -3.44 -9.36
N THR A 276 12.54 -4.61 -9.49
CA THR A 276 11.15 -4.81 -9.06
C THR A 276 10.98 -4.66 -7.54
N ALA A 277 12.00 -5.06 -6.76
CA ALA A 277 12.04 -4.87 -5.33
C ALA A 277 12.16 -3.38 -4.97
N GLU A 278 13.09 -2.64 -5.59
CA GLU A 278 13.25 -1.19 -5.40
C GLU A 278 11.98 -0.41 -5.78
N ASP A 279 11.39 -0.71 -6.93
CA ASP A 279 10.12 -0.12 -7.39
C ASP A 279 8.96 -0.38 -6.42
N SER A 280 9.06 -1.44 -5.62
CA SER A 280 8.06 -1.79 -4.59
C SER A 280 8.42 -1.24 -3.20
N GLY A 281 9.47 -0.43 -3.11
CA GLY A 281 9.95 0.22 -1.89
C GLY A 281 10.75 -0.68 -0.96
N ALA A 282 11.21 -1.85 -1.42
CA ALA A 282 12.07 -2.73 -0.64
C ALA A 282 13.54 -2.27 -0.68
N LEU A 283 14.36 -2.83 0.21
CA LEU A 283 15.81 -2.63 0.25
C LEU A 283 16.53 -3.94 -0.18
N PRO A 284 16.77 -4.15 -1.49
CA PRO A 284 17.60 -5.25 -1.97
C PRO A 284 19.09 -4.92 -1.82
N LEU A 285 19.88 -5.84 -1.26
CA LEU A 285 21.33 -5.66 -1.05
C LEU A 285 22.09 -6.90 -1.53
N GLU A 286 23.08 -6.69 -2.40
CA GLU A 286 24.06 -7.74 -2.73
C GLU A 286 25.22 -7.70 -1.72
N CYS A 287 25.42 -8.80 -0.98
CA CYS A 287 26.46 -8.91 0.05
C CYS A 287 26.83 -10.38 0.31
N ASP A 288 27.93 -10.66 1.02
CA ASP A 288 28.23 -12.03 1.44
C ASP A 288 27.22 -12.51 2.49
N VAL A 289 26.46 -13.55 2.12
CA VAL A 289 25.44 -14.16 2.97
C VAL A 289 25.89 -15.52 3.53
N SER A 290 27.13 -15.95 3.28
CA SER A 290 27.61 -17.31 3.60
C SER A 290 27.51 -17.65 5.09
N GLN A 291 27.74 -16.67 5.96
CA GLN A 291 27.70 -16.82 7.42
C GLN A 291 26.31 -16.61 8.04
N LEU A 292 25.32 -16.18 7.25
CA LEU A 292 23.96 -15.97 7.74
C LEU A 292 23.17 -17.27 7.76
N SER A 293 22.37 -17.47 8.81
CA SER A 293 21.49 -18.60 9.02
C SER A 293 20.08 -18.16 9.42
N THR A 294 19.07 -18.97 9.09
CA THR A 294 17.69 -18.71 9.51
C THR A 294 17.62 -18.60 11.04
N GLY A 295 17.05 -17.49 11.53
CA GLY A 295 16.96 -17.17 12.94
C GLY A 295 18.07 -16.26 13.48
N ASP A 296 19.10 -15.93 12.69
CA ASP A 296 20.08 -14.91 13.10
C ASP A 296 19.39 -13.55 13.22
N VAL A 297 19.82 -12.77 14.22
CA VAL A 297 19.40 -11.38 14.38
C VAL A 297 20.59 -10.52 14.02
N ILE A 298 20.45 -9.72 12.96
CA ILE A 298 21.53 -8.89 12.42
C ILE A 298 21.12 -7.43 12.43
N THR A 299 22.12 -6.55 12.50
CA THR A 299 21.96 -5.11 12.33
C THR A 299 22.56 -4.68 10.99
N ILE A 300 21.73 -4.15 10.11
CA ILE A 300 22.15 -3.54 8.84
C ILE A 300 22.34 -2.04 9.09
N ARG A 301 23.48 -1.50 8.67
CA ARG A 301 23.78 -0.07 8.67
C ARG A 301 23.85 0.47 7.25
N PRO A 302 22.71 0.90 6.66
CA PRO A 302 22.67 1.22 5.23
C PRO A 302 23.62 2.35 4.83
N TRP A 303 23.86 3.31 5.74
CA TRP A 303 24.70 4.48 5.50
C TRP A 303 26.20 4.18 5.63
N GLU A 304 26.56 3.13 6.38
CA GLU A 304 27.95 2.69 6.57
C GLU A 304 28.33 1.54 5.62
N GLY A 305 27.34 0.86 5.04
CA GLY A 305 27.57 -0.32 4.19
C GLY A 305 28.01 -1.55 4.98
N THR A 306 27.57 -1.69 6.23
CA THR A 306 27.97 -2.80 7.12
C THR A 306 26.78 -3.61 7.61
N ILE A 307 27.04 -4.89 7.90
CA ILE A 307 26.11 -5.84 8.52
C ILE A 307 26.84 -6.49 9.70
N ILE A 308 26.22 -6.49 10.87
CA ILE A 308 26.76 -7.00 12.14
C ILE A 308 25.82 -8.07 12.70
#